data_AF-A0AA90VJX4-F1
#
_entry.id   AF-A0AA90VJX4-F1
#
_cell.length_a   1.000
_cell.length_b   1.000
_cell.length_c   1.000
_cell.angle_alpha   90.00
_cell.angle_beta   90.00
_cell.angle_gamma   90.00
#
_symmetry.space_group_name_H-M   'P 1'
#
loop_
_entity.id
_entity.type
_entity.pdbx_description
1 polymer ?
#
loop_
_entity_poly.entity_id
_entity_poly.type
_entity_poly.pdbx_seq_one_letter_code
_entity_poly.pdbx_strand_id
1 'polypeptide(L)'
;PLHLIITAKDAFYIGTRKGKLIVIGSNARGTAYAIMKLSELAGVSPLAAWNDLQPAQRKSLYTPVDQQWIEVPRIEFRGLALNNSQWMKPQNYSRIARLMLRLRANTLWQVDGRHEAAYNKAVVDSFDICVAENYKVTEFVGKKHKKKHRKTIENVKLVCSDAQMEMSNLSPGLLLEMLNSKDYLESKNAQHGKSHRSEAHYNEDCAWIANITNPKQSTFQLAMMMNLAWNKNALKAGCKTYIQNTLNAFFGAITGKKIMPLMEEYYRLTSIRHSAYMAMPYGDTEFHSGEFGNELERLLYRYDLLKAKTESIERMLPQNQKDGFFEVVKYPIFLAALVAEKELEAQEARHIARPGLFNKDDEAKAAAAVSIDAYSKLKQLNAYYSRIRNGKWKDFILTNGAEMQAPQIPGTLPAADIKRLKLDAFDRSNDLKPLSVVTGDIIAKNAYEWSKATESPLAQAGVRGAEKITVRPLLGHSGKAVKLPKGASLSYDFYCDKSGDARFTIAAIPCFLNAVKDMRVSVSIDRGEPVICQLKEVYNSKDWQFDLWRGQTLKSFYVTLPGGSHNVTIKALDDNVMIDQWVLDYDVDREYYVFPVAK
;
A
#
# COMPACT_ATOMS: atom_id res chain seq x y z
N PRO A 1 13.24 35.41 15.22
CA PRO A 1 13.11 34.37 14.18
C PRO A 1 12.20 34.71 12.98
N LEU A 2 11.53 35.87 12.92
CA LEU A 2 10.61 36.21 11.81
C LEU A 2 11.28 36.15 10.43
N HIS A 3 12.54 36.59 10.35
CA HIS A 3 13.36 36.55 9.14
C HIS A 3 13.57 35.13 8.58
N LEU A 4 13.39 34.08 9.40
CA LEU A 4 13.56 32.68 8.99
C LEU A 4 12.33 32.13 8.25
N ILE A 5 11.16 32.77 8.37
CA ILE A 5 9.91 32.27 7.80
C ILE A 5 9.22 33.24 6.85
N ILE A 6 9.47 34.55 6.96
CA ILE A 6 8.69 35.58 6.26
C ILE A 6 8.81 35.50 4.73
N THR A 7 9.93 34.98 4.21
CA THR A 7 10.16 34.80 2.77
C THR A 7 9.66 33.45 2.24
N ALA A 8 9.30 32.51 3.12
CA ALA A 8 8.87 31.17 2.74
C ALA A 8 7.34 31.04 2.83
N LYS A 9 6.69 30.57 1.77
CA LYS A 9 5.24 30.31 1.80
C LYS A 9 4.89 29.20 2.77
N ASP A 10 3.73 29.34 3.43
CA ASP A 10 3.15 28.34 4.32
C ASP A 10 4.01 27.97 5.54
N ALA A 11 5.11 28.70 5.79
CA ALA A 11 6.01 28.52 6.91
C ALA A 11 5.43 29.11 8.20
N PHE A 12 5.89 28.60 9.34
CA PHE A 12 5.46 29.12 10.63
C PHE A 12 6.51 29.03 11.74
N TYR A 13 6.25 29.81 12.78
CA TYR A 13 6.93 29.84 14.05
C TYR A 13 5.93 29.64 15.20
N ILE A 14 6.26 28.76 16.13
CA ILE A 14 5.61 28.62 17.43
C ILE A 14 6.70 28.75 18.50
N GLY A 15 6.44 29.54 19.53
CA GLY A 15 7.32 29.60 20.70
C GLY A 15 6.73 30.46 21.81
N THR A 16 7.42 30.52 22.93
CA THR A 16 6.99 31.23 24.14
C THR A 16 7.75 32.55 24.31
N ARG A 17 7.04 33.60 24.74
CA ARG A 17 7.65 34.89 25.08
C ARG A 17 6.87 35.53 26.23
N LYS A 18 7.57 35.86 27.33
CA LYS A 18 6.98 36.47 28.54
C LYS A 18 5.73 35.71 29.03
N GLY A 19 5.83 34.37 29.10
CA GLY A 19 4.73 33.50 29.54
C GLY A 19 3.56 33.35 28.56
N LYS A 20 3.66 33.90 27.34
CA LYS A 20 2.63 33.77 26.29
C LYS A 20 3.11 32.87 25.18
N LEU A 21 2.22 32.02 24.67
CA LEU A 21 2.44 31.25 23.45
C LEU A 21 2.22 32.17 22.24
N ILE A 22 3.21 32.24 21.36
CA ILE A 22 3.24 33.06 20.16
C ILE A 22 3.19 32.13 18.95
N VAL A 23 2.22 32.37 18.07
CA VAL A 23 2.01 31.64 16.82
C VAL A 23 2.05 32.63 15.68
N ILE A 24 2.95 32.39 14.72
CA ILE A 24 3.15 33.29 13.58
C ILE A 24 3.28 32.43 12.33
N GLY A 25 2.40 32.63 11.35
CA GLY A 25 2.59 32.11 10.00
C GLY A 25 3.12 33.19 9.06
N SER A 26 3.81 32.79 8.00
CA SER A 26 4.22 33.68 6.91
C SER A 26 3.03 34.14 6.05
N ASN A 27 1.95 33.35 6.03
CA ASN A 27 0.68 33.65 5.40
C ASN A 27 -0.50 33.00 6.17
N ALA A 28 -1.71 33.06 5.61
CA ALA A 28 -2.91 32.47 6.23
C ALA A 28 -2.76 30.95 6.46
N ARG A 29 -2.31 30.20 5.45
CA ARG A 29 -2.07 28.75 5.55
C ARG A 29 -1.00 28.41 6.60
N GLY A 30 0.13 29.11 6.61
CA GLY A 30 1.20 28.91 7.60
C GLY A 30 0.68 29.12 9.03
N THR A 31 -0.15 30.14 9.24
CA THR A 31 -0.78 30.39 10.55
C THR A 31 -1.72 29.24 10.92
N ALA A 32 -2.54 28.77 9.97
CA ALA A 32 -3.43 27.63 10.20
C ALA A 32 -2.66 26.33 10.47
N TYR A 33 -1.57 26.06 9.76
CA TYR A 33 -0.71 24.90 9.99
C TYR A 33 -0.02 24.95 11.36
N ALA A 34 0.36 26.13 11.83
CA ALA A 34 0.89 26.30 13.18
C ALA A 34 -0.16 25.95 14.25
N ILE A 35 -1.42 26.35 14.05
CA ILE A 35 -2.53 25.98 14.95
C ILE A 35 -2.78 24.46 14.89
N MET A 36 -2.72 23.84 13.70
CA MET A 36 -2.82 22.39 13.58
C MET A 36 -1.66 21.67 14.27
N LYS A 37 -0.44 22.25 14.24
CA LYS A 37 0.71 21.72 14.96
C LYS A 37 0.50 21.78 16.48
N LEU A 38 -0.09 22.85 17.01
CA LEU A 38 -0.49 22.90 18.42
C LEU A 38 -1.52 21.82 18.77
N SER A 39 -2.50 21.58 17.88
CA SER A 39 -3.47 20.49 18.05
C SER A 39 -2.79 19.12 18.10
N GLU A 40 -1.79 18.88 17.25
CA GLU A 40 -0.98 17.66 17.24
C GLU A 40 -0.17 17.51 18.54
N LEU A 41 0.50 18.58 19.00
CA LEU A 41 1.25 18.61 20.25
C LEU A 41 0.35 18.35 21.48
N ALA A 42 -0.91 18.79 21.41
CA ALA A 42 -1.94 18.47 22.41
C ALA A 42 -2.39 17.00 22.39
N GLY A 43 -1.97 16.20 21.40
CA GLY A 43 -2.31 14.79 21.24
C GLY A 43 -3.45 14.50 20.27
N VAL A 44 -3.87 15.48 19.46
CA VAL A 44 -4.93 15.28 18.47
C VAL A 44 -4.31 14.95 17.11
N SER A 45 -4.48 13.70 16.67
CA SER A 45 -4.04 13.26 15.34
C SER A 45 -4.64 14.12 14.21
N PRO A 46 -3.87 14.44 13.15
CA PRO A 46 -4.39 15.01 11.91
C PRO A 46 -5.54 14.21 11.29
N LEU A 47 -5.56 12.90 11.53
CA LEU A 47 -6.55 11.96 11.01
C LEU A 47 -7.73 11.75 11.97
N ALA A 48 -7.75 12.42 13.14
CA ALA A 48 -8.73 12.13 14.18
C ALA A 48 -10.17 12.32 13.73
N ALA A 49 -10.49 13.50 13.18
CA ALA A 49 -11.82 13.78 12.67
C ALA A 49 -12.16 12.97 11.41
N TRP A 50 -11.14 12.55 10.66
CA TRP A 50 -11.30 11.78 9.43
C TRP A 50 -11.61 10.30 9.69
N ASN A 51 -11.19 9.77 10.83
CA ASN A 51 -11.35 8.36 11.18
C ASN A 51 -12.02 8.15 12.54
N ASP A 52 -12.81 9.13 12.99
CA ASP A 52 -13.54 9.11 14.27
C ASP A 52 -12.70 8.67 15.49
N LEU A 53 -11.41 9.00 15.47
CA LEU A 53 -10.46 8.70 16.54
C LEU A 53 -10.65 9.70 17.67
N GLN A 54 -10.60 9.22 18.90
CA GLN A 54 -10.72 10.03 20.09
C GLN A 54 -9.34 10.33 20.67
N PRO A 55 -8.93 11.61 20.79
CA PRO A 55 -7.68 11.95 21.45
C PRO A 55 -7.74 11.58 22.94
N ALA A 56 -6.59 11.24 23.51
CA ALA A 56 -6.50 10.99 24.95
C ALA A 56 -6.86 12.25 25.74
N GLN A 57 -7.69 12.10 26.77
CA GLN A 57 -8.03 13.21 27.66
C GLN A 57 -6.81 13.64 28.47
N ARG A 58 -6.60 14.96 28.57
CA ARG A 58 -5.51 15.56 29.35
C ARG A 58 -6.10 16.63 30.26
N LYS A 59 -5.76 16.57 31.55
CA LYS A 59 -6.19 17.58 32.55
C LYS A 59 -5.47 18.92 32.37
N SER A 60 -4.26 18.89 31.80
CA SER A 60 -3.43 20.07 31.61
C SER A 60 -2.56 19.91 30.38
N LEU A 61 -2.30 21.02 29.70
CA LEU A 61 -1.40 21.11 28.54
C LEU A 61 -0.31 22.13 28.87
N TYR A 62 0.93 21.78 28.56
CA TYR A 62 2.09 22.62 28.82
C TYR A 62 2.94 22.72 27.56
N THR A 63 3.63 23.85 27.40
CA THR A 63 4.67 24.02 26.38
C THR A 63 5.98 24.32 27.09
N PRO A 64 7.11 23.69 26.71
CA PRO A 64 8.39 23.99 27.34
C PRO A 64 8.80 25.45 27.08
N VAL A 65 9.33 26.13 28.10
CA VAL A 65 9.55 27.60 28.12
C VAL A 65 10.54 28.10 27.07
N ASP A 66 11.41 27.22 26.55
CA ASP A 66 12.42 27.55 25.53
C ASP A 66 12.24 26.79 24.22
N GLN A 67 11.16 26.00 24.10
CA GLN A 67 10.92 25.24 22.89
C GLN A 67 10.37 26.15 21.79
N GLN A 68 11.08 26.16 20.67
CA GLN A 68 10.63 26.82 19.45
C GLN A 68 10.43 25.79 18.36
N TRP A 69 9.39 25.98 17.55
CA TRP A 69 9.15 25.22 16.34
C TRP A 69 9.16 26.19 15.17
N ILE A 70 10.14 26.04 14.31
CA ILE A 70 10.21 26.75 13.02
C ILE A 70 10.08 25.66 11.97
N GLU A 71 8.98 25.70 11.22
CA GLU A 71 8.74 24.73 10.16
C GLU A 71 8.51 25.45 8.84
N VAL A 72 9.21 24.98 7.80
CA VAL A 72 9.11 25.44 6.42
C VAL A 72 8.81 24.21 5.57
N PRO A 73 7.76 24.20 4.73
CA PRO A 73 7.47 23.05 3.90
C PRO A 73 8.61 22.80 2.92
N ARG A 74 8.96 21.53 2.74
CA ARG A 74 9.92 21.12 1.70
C ARG A 74 9.34 21.32 0.29
N ILE A 75 8.12 20.85 0.06
CA ILE A 75 7.44 20.87 -1.24
C ILE A 75 6.44 22.02 -1.24
N GLU A 76 6.43 22.91 -2.23
CA GLU A 76 5.53 24.09 -2.22
C GLU A 76 4.04 23.73 -2.39
N PHE A 77 3.73 22.85 -3.34
CA PHE A 77 2.36 22.40 -3.62
C PHE A 77 2.18 20.94 -3.20
N ARG A 78 1.22 20.68 -2.31
CA ARG A 78 1.01 19.37 -1.70
C ARG A 78 -0.48 19.08 -1.75
N GLY A 79 -0.90 17.99 -2.38
CA GLY A 79 -2.27 17.95 -2.84
C GLY A 79 -2.84 16.60 -3.22
N LEU A 80 -4.10 16.66 -3.63
CA LEU A 80 -4.89 15.51 -4.06
C LEU A 80 -5.39 15.74 -5.48
N ALA A 81 -5.31 14.71 -6.32
CA ALA A 81 -6.15 14.56 -7.50
C ALA A 81 -7.31 13.63 -7.12
N LEU A 82 -8.54 14.04 -7.42
CA LEU A 82 -9.77 13.36 -6.97
C LEU A 82 -10.50 12.70 -8.15
N ASN A 83 -9.76 11.92 -8.95
CA ASN A 83 -10.28 11.32 -10.18
C ASN A 83 -11.39 10.31 -9.89
N ASN A 84 -12.39 10.24 -10.79
CA ASN A 84 -13.47 9.23 -10.81
C ASN A 84 -14.16 8.97 -9.46
N SER A 85 -14.12 9.97 -8.58
CA SER A 85 -14.54 9.85 -7.18
C SER A 85 -16.06 9.93 -7.09
N GLN A 86 -16.76 8.79 -7.24
CA GLN A 86 -18.23 8.72 -7.09
C GLN A 86 -18.71 9.27 -5.72
N TRP A 87 -17.83 9.28 -4.73
CA TRP A 87 -18.04 9.83 -3.39
C TRP A 87 -17.93 11.36 -3.30
N MET A 88 -17.32 12.04 -4.30
CA MET A 88 -17.12 13.49 -4.29
C MET A 88 -18.40 14.26 -4.63
N LYS A 89 -19.27 14.40 -3.63
CA LYS A 89 -20.48 15.23 -3.67
C LYS A 89 -20.22 16.64 -3.10
N PRO A 90 -21.04 17.67 -3.43
CA PRO A 90 -20.89 19.03 -2.90
C PRO A 90 -20.73 19.13 -1.38
N GLN A 91 -21.35 18.23 -0.62
CA GLN A 91 -21.30 18.21 0.86
C GLN A 91 -19.94 17.71 1.40
N ASN A 92 -19.16 16.98 0.60
CA ASN A 92 -17.89 16.39 1.01
C ASN A 92 -16.69 17.33 0.82
N TYR A 93 -16.80 18.39 0.03
CA TYR A 93 -15.69 19.35 -0.19
C TYR A 93 -15.16 19.95 1.11
N SER A 94 -16.03 20.39 2.02
CA SER A 94 -15.58 20.96 3.30
C SER A 94 -14.85 19.92 4.17
N ARG A 95 -15.25 18.64 4.09
CA ARG A 95 -14.59 17.55 4.83
C ARG A 95 -13.19 17.27 4.26
N ILE A 96 -13.07 17.21 2.94
CA ILE A 96 -11.78 17.06 2.26
C ILE A 96 -10.87 18.26 2.53
N ALA A 97 -11.39 19.48 2.46
CA ALA A 97 -10.62 20.68 2.78
C ALA A 97 -10.07 20.67 4.21
N ARG A 98 -10.86 20.21 5.20
CA ARG A 98 -10.39 20.03 6.59
C ARG A 98 -9.34 18.93 6.71
N LEU A 99 -9.49 17.81 6.01
CA LEU A 99 -8.47 16.76 5.95
C LEU A 99 -7.16 17.32 5.38
N MET A 100 -7.23 17.98 4.22
CA MET A 100 -6.08 18.60 3.57
C MET A 100 -5.38 19.59 4.49
N LEU A 101 -6.13 20.48 5.15
CA LEU A 101 -5.58 21.43 6.11
C LEU A 101 -4.80 20.74 7.24
N ARG A 102 -5.39 19.68 7.83
CA ARG A 102 -4.75 18.91 8.92
C ARG A 102 -3.52 18.14 8.44
N LEU A 103 -3.52 17.65 7.20
CA LEU A 103 -2.38 17.00 6.57
C LEU A 103 -1.36 18.00 5.99
N ARG A 104 -1.59 19.30 6.14
CA ARG A 104 -0.75 20.38 5.57
C ARG A 104 -0.68 20.36 4.03
N ALA A 105 -1.70 19.82 3.38
CA ALA A 105 -1.93 19.94 1.96
C ALA A 105 -2.60 21.29 1.62
N ASN A 106 -2.33 21.80 0.42
CA ASN A 106 -2.81 23.10 -0.06
C ASN A 106 -3.29 23.07 -1.51
N THR A 107 -3.21 21.96 -2.24
CA THR A 107 -3.50 21.94 -3.69
C THR A 107 -4.52 20.87 -4.07
N LEU A 108 -5.51 21.23 -4.87
CA LEU A 108 -6.39 20.30 -5.59
C LEU A 108 -6.01 20.27 -7.06
N TRP A 109 -5.74 19.08 -7.58
CA TRP A 109 -5.31 18.87 -8.96
C TRP A 109 -6.45 18.36 -9.83
N GLN A 110 -6.66 19.00 -10.98
CA GLN A 110 -7.64 18.61 -12.01
C GLN A 110 -6.92 17.86 -13.12
N VAL A 111 -7.34 16.62 -13.38
CA VAL A 111 -6.62 15.73 -14.30
C VAL A 111 -7.10 15.87 -15.76
N ASP A 112 -8.37 16.20 -16.03
CA ASP A 112 -8.90 16.07 -17.41
C ASP A 112 -9.54 17.31 -18.05
N GLY A 113 -9.46 18.51 -17.46
CA GLY A 113 -9.99 19.76 -18.05
C GLY A 113 -11.53 19.80 -18.27
N ARG A 114 -12.23 18.67 -18.23
CA ARG A 114 -13.70 18.51 -18.29
C ARG A 114 -14.36 18.70 -16.93
N HIS A 115 -13.66 19.29 -15.98
CA HIS A 115 -14.07 19.43 -14.58
C HIS A 115 -14.21 20.90 -14.16
N GLU A 116 -14.61 21.78 -15.08
CA GLU A 116 -15.10 23.12 -14.73
C GLU A 116 -16.25 23.08 -13.70
N ALA A 117 -16.91 21.93 -13.52
CA ALA A 117 -17.98 21.72 -12.55
C ALA A 117 -17.54 21.31 -11.11
N ALA A 118 -16.27 21.04 -10.80
CA ALA A 118 -15.91 20.18 -9.66
C ALA A 118 -15.04 20.79 -8.53
N TYR A 119 -15.19 22.07 -8.18
CA TYR A 119 -14.81 22.51 -6.83
C TYR A 119 -15.75 23.57 -6.26
N ASN A 120 -16.10 23.41 -4.98
CA ASN A 120 -16.87 24.42 -4.28
C ASN A 120 -15.97 25.63 -4.02
N LYS A 121 -16.12 26.68 -4.82
CA LYS A 121 -15.32 27.91 -4.72
C LYS A 121 -15.31 28.51 -3.31
N ALA A 122 -16.45 28.54 -2.62
CA ALA A 122 -16.51 29.07 -1.26
C ALA A 122 -15.66 28.25 -0.27
N VAL A 123 -15.60 26.93 -0.45
CA VAL A 123 -14.71 26.06 0.34
C VAL A 123 -13.25 26.30 -0.04
N VAL A 124 -12.92 26.35 -1.32
CA VAL A 124 -11.54 26.61 -1.78
C VAL A 124 -11.03 27.95 -1.28
N ASP A 125 -11.83 29.01 -1.40
CA ASP A 125 -11.49 30.35 -0.94
C ASP A 125 -11.34 30.39 0.60
N SER A 126 -12.25 29.75 1.36
CA SER A 126 -12.20 29.77 2.83
C SER A 126 -11.05 28.98 3.45
N PHE A 127 -10.54 27.97 2.75
CA PHE A 127 -9.38 27.16 3.18
C PHE A 127 -8.08 27.58 2.49
N ASP A 128 -8.11 28.61 1.63
CA ASP A 128 -6.97 29.09 0.83
C ASP A 128 -6.33 27.94 0.02
N ILE A 129 -7.16 27.08 -0.58
CA ILE A 129 -6.72 25.95 -1.40
C ILE A 129 -6.36 26.45 -2.80
N CYS A 130 -5.21 26.02 -3.30
CA CYS A 130 -4.77 26.23 -4.68
C CYS A 130 -5.46 25.23 -5.61
N VAL A 131 -5.80 25.66 -6.82
CA VAL A 131 -6.34 24.78 -7.87
C VAL A 131 -5.28 24.63 -8.96
N ALA A 132 -4.94 23.41 -9.32
CA ALA A 132 -3.93 23.11 -10.32
C ALA A 132 -4.52 22.30 -11.48
N GLU A 133 -4.13 22.64 -12.70
CA GLU A 133 -4.48 21.91 -13.92
C GLU A 133 -3.34 22.09 -14.93
N ASN A 134 -3.06 21.09 -15.78
CA ASN A 134 -2.11 21.23 -16.89
C ASN A 134 -0.78 21.94 -16.50
N TYR A 135 -0.18 21.53 -15.38
CA TYR A 135 1.07 22.12 -14.85
C TYR A 135 0.99 23.62 -14.52
N LYS A 136 -0.21 24.15 -14.31
CA LYS A 136 -0.47 25.53 -13.87
C LYS A 136 -1.24 25.51 -12.56
N VAL A 137 -0.65 26.11 -11.53
CA VAL A 137 -1.30 26.35 -10.25
C VAL A 137 -1.90 27.75 -10.24
N THR A 138 -3.18 27.84 -9.91
CA THR A 138 -3.89 29.10 -9.68
C THR A 138 -4.00 29.35 -8.18
N GLU A 139 -3.34 30.40 -7.73
CA GLU A 139 -3.44 30.95 -6.39
C GLU A 139 -4.44 32.12 -6.41
N PHE A 140 -5.43 32.09 -5.51
CA PHE A 140 -6.39 33.19 -5.35
C PHE A 140 -5.86 34.17 -4.32
N VAL A 141 -5.67 35.44 -4.72
CA VAL A 141 -4.99 36.46 -3.91
C VAL A 141 -5.85 37.70 -3.66
N GLY A 142 -5.52 38.40 -2.56
CA GLY A 142 -6.17 39.63 -2.10
C GLY A 142 -7.37 39.41 -1.17
N LYS A 143 -7.77 40.44 -0.42
CA LYS A 143 -8.80 40.36 0.64
C LYS A 143 -10.18 39.78 0.22
N LYS A 144 -10.48 39.77 -1.09
CA LYS A 144 -11.74 39.22 -1.65
C LYS A 144 -11.50 38.04 -2.62
N HIS A 145 -10.28 37.49 -2.70
CA HIS A 145 -9.88 36.42 -3.64
C HIS A 145 -10.28 36.68 -5.11
N LYS A 146 -10.36 37.95 -5.51
CA LYS A 146 -10.74 38.35 -6.89
C LYS A 146 -9.56 38.35 -7.84
N LYS A 147 -8.32 38.45 -7.34
CA LYS A 147 -7.10 38.41 -8.16
C LYS A 147 -6.63 36.96 -8.23
N LYS A 148 -6.17 36.54 -9.41
CA LYS A 148 -5.59 35.22 -9.63
C LYS A 148 -4.11 35.38 -9.98
N HIS A 149 -3.25 34.65 -9.30
CA HIS A 149 -1.87 34.49 -9.69
C HIS A 149 -1.71 33.08 -10.25
N ARG A 150 -1.23 32.96 -11.49
CA ARG A 150 -0.98 31.67 -12.14
C ARG A 150 0.51 31.41 -12.18
N LYS A 151 0.93 30.30 -11.59
CA LYS A 151 2.31 29.82 -11.60
C LYS A 151 2.39 28.56 -12.46
N THR A 152 3.30 28.52 -13.42
CA THR A 152 3.65 27.26 -14.09
C THR A 152 4.58 26.49 -13.18
N ILE A 153 4.32 25.20 -13.00
CA ILE A 153 5.18 24.28 -12.27
C ILE A 153 5.83 23.32 -13.25
N GLU A 154 7.11 23.03 -13.03
CA GLU A 154 7.89 22.27 -14.01
C GLU A 154 7.98 20.79 -13.66
N ASN A 155 8.06 20.46 -12.37
CA ASN A 155 8.21 19.09 -11.86
C ASN A 155 7.03 18.74 -10.94
N VAL A 156 6.35 17.64 -11.25
CA VAL A 156 5.20 17.14 -10.50
C VAL A 156 5.41 15.67 -10.20
N LYS A 157 5.34 15.32 -8.91
CA LYS A 157 5.24 13.92 -8.49
C LYS A 157 3.77 13.57 -8.35
N LEU A 158 3.19 12.98 -9.40
CA LEU A 158 1.82 12.47 -9.39
C LEU A 158 1.85 10.99 -9.01
N VAL A 159 1.54 10.68 -7.75
CA VAL A 159 1.55 9.32 -7.23
C VAL A 159 0.24 8.63 -7.61
N CYS A 160 0.31 7.40 -8.12
CA CYS A 160 -0.85 6.63 -8.59
C CYS A 160 -1.59 7.27 -9.77
N SER A 161 -0.88 7.89 -10.72
CA SER A 161 -1.50 8.41 -11.95
C SER A 161 -2.10 7.31 -12.84
N ASP A 162 -1.54 6.10 -12.76
CA ASP A 162 -2.01 4.92 -13.48
C ASP A 162 -3.35 4.41 -12.95
N ALA A 163 -4.33 4.20 -13.84
CA ALA A 163 -5.63 3.67 -13.50
C ALA A 163 -5.58 2.24 -12.93
N GLN A 164 -4.53 1.47 -13.24
CA GLN A 164 -4.36 0.12 -12.72
C GLN A 164 -3.88 0.10 -11.26
N MET A 165 -3.37 1.21 -10.73
CA MET A 165 -2.72 1.25 -9.41
C MET A 165 -3.25 2.39 -8.53
N GLU A 166 -4.21 2.07 -7.68
CA GLU A 166 -4.77 3.01 -6.72
C GLU A 166 -3.92 3.11 -5.44
N MET A 167 -3.92 4.27 -4.78
CA MET A 167 -3.14 4.48 -3.55
C MET A 167 -3.55 3.55 -2.40
N SER A 168 -4.81 3.12 -2.37
CA SER A 168 -5.34 2.12 -1.41
C SER A 168 -4.71 0.74 -1.61
N ASN A 169 -4.26 0.44 -2.83
CA ASN A 169 -3.66 -0.84 -3.19
C ASN A 169 -2.19 -0.93 -2.81
N LEU A 170 -1.56 0.21 -2.52
CA LEU A 170 -0.13 0.26 -2.21
C LEU A 170 0.14 -0.20 -0.78
N SER A 171 1.08 -1.14 -0.66
CA SER A 171 1.73 -1.38 0.62
C SER A 171 2.53 -0.14 1.05
N PRO A 172 2.66 0.14 2.37
CA PRO A 172 3.45 1.26 2.86
C PRO A 172 4.91 1.22 2.42
N GLY A 173 5.48 0.02 2.28
CA GLY A 173 6.84 -0.17 1.76
C GLY A 173 6.94 0.27 0.30
N LEU A 174 6.00 -0.15 -0.55
CA LEU A 174 5.99 0.24 -1.97
C LEU A 174 5.82 1.75 -2.14
N LEU A 175 4.87 2.36 -1.44
CA LEU A 175 4.68 3.80 -1.48
C LEU A 175 5.96 4.56 -1.12
N LEU A 176 6.67 4.11 -0.09
CA LEU A 176 7.92 4.77 0.31
C LEU A 176 8.97 4.69 -0.81
N GLU A 177 9.09 3.56 -1.51
CA GLU A 177 9.98 3.44 -2.66
C GLU A 177 9.56 4.35 -3.81
N MET A 178 8.26 4.44 -4.11
CA MET A 178 7.75 5.37 -5.13
C MET A 178 8.06 6.84 -4.78
N LEU A 179 7.87 7.23 -3.53
CA LEU A 179 8.13 8.59 -3.07
C LEU A 179 9.62 8.95 -3.07
N ASN A 180 10.49 7.97 -2.81
CA ASN A 180 11.95 8.14 -2.85
C ASN A 180 12.53 8.08 -4.27
N SER A 181 11.87 7.39 -5.20
CA SER A 181 12.32 7.30 -6.58
C SER A 181 12.19 8.64 -7.31
N LYS A 182 13.24 8.99 -8.06
CA LYS A 182 13.25 10.18 -8.93
C LYS A 182 12.39 9.96 -10.19
N ASP A 183 12.16 8.71 -10.58
CA ASP A 183 11.48 8.34 -11.83
C ASP A 183 9.97 8.60 -11.81
N TYR A 184 9.39 8.89 -10.63
CA TYR A 184 8.01 9.38 -10.48
C TYR A 184 7.86 10.88 -10.77
N LEU A 185 8.93 11.59 -11.11
CA LEU A 185 8.85 13.00 -11.46
C LEU A 185 8.45 13.16 -12.93
N GLU A 186 7.22 13.61 -13.15
CA GLU A 186 6.80 14.09 -14.47
C GLU A 186 7.28 15.53 -14.65
N SER A 187 7.99 15.80 -15.75
CA SER A 187 8.39 17.15 -16.12
C SER A 187 7.61 17.65 -17.33
N LYS A 188 7.25 18.94 -17.33
CA LYS A 188 6.58 19.59 -18.47
C LYS A 188 7.34 19.39 -19.80
N ASN A 189 8.68 19.30 -19.75
CA ASN A 189 9.52 19.14 -20.93
C ASN A 189 9.65 17.68 -21.39
N ALA A 190 9.40 16.70 -20.51
CA ALA A 190 9.36 15.28 -20.89
C ALA A 190 8.23 15.01 -21.90
N GLN A 191 7.10 15.74 -21.82
CA GLN A 191 6.02 15.67 -22.81
C GLN A 191 6.39 16.25 -24.19
N HIS A 192 7.48 17.02 -24.29
CA HIS A 192 7.95 17.63 -25.54
C HIS A 192 9.31 17.08 -26.02
N GLY A 193 9.79 15.97 -25.45
CA GLY A 193 10.98 15.26 -25.92
C GLY A 193 12.32 15.99 -25.75
N LYS A 194 12.39 17.08 -24.96
CA LYS A 194 13.63 17.87 -24.75
C LYS A 194 14.09 17.78 -23.30
N SER A 195 15.06 16.92 -23.01
CA SER A 195 15.64 16.76 -21.66
C SER A 195 17.09 17.27 -21.63
N HIS A 196 17.29 18.55 -21.27
CA HIS A 196 18.60 19.16 -21.03
C HIS A 196 18.64 19.92 -19.69
N ARG A 197 18.48 19.22 -18.56
CA ARG A 197 18.72 19.84 -17.24
C ARG A 197 19.63 18.99 -16.36
N SER A 198 20.48 19.67 -15.61
CA SER A 198 21.45 19.10 -14.66
C SER A 198 20.75 18.55 -13.42
N GLU A 199 21.35 17.53 -12.79
CA GLU A 199 20.86 16.85 -11.58
C GLU A 199 20.52 17.80 -10.41
N ALA A 200 21.11 19.00 -10.37
CA ALA A 200 20.94 19.95 -9.28
C ALA A 200 19.51 20.52 -9.15
N HIS A 201 18.76 20.64 -10.26
CA HIS A 201 17.41 21.25 -10.26
C HIS A 201 16.26 20.24 -10.12
N TYR A 202 16.54 18.93 -10.10
CA TYR A 202 15.52 17.90 -9.89
C TYR A 202 15.01 17.83 -8.44
N ASN A 203 15.74 18.42 -7.49
CA ASN A 203 15.44 18.35 -6.05
C ASN A 203 14.63 19.54 -5.52
N GLU A 204 14.31 20.55 -6.35
CA GLU A 204 13.43 21.67 -5.98
C GLU A 204 11.98 21.32 -6.31
N ASP A 205 11.45 20.33 -5.60
CA ASP A 205 10.14 19.73 -5.87
C ASP A 205 8.99 20.76 -5.72
N CYS A 206 8.38 21.15 -6.83
CA CYS A 206 7.30 22.14 -6.82
C CYS A 206 5.94 21.53 -6.45
N ALA A 207 5.60 20.30 -6.85
CA ALA A 207 4.32 19.68 -6.46
C ALA A 207 4.37 18.17 -6.19
N TRP A 208 3.75 17.73 -5.08
CA TRP A 208 3.47 16.33 -4.77
C TRP A 208 1.96 16.12 -4.66
N ILE A 209 1.41 15.33 -5.58
CA ILE A 209 -0.04 15.13 -5.74
C ILE A 209 -0.38 13.64 -5.61
N ALA A 210 -1.24 13.31 -4.66
CA ALA A 210 -1.77 11.96 -4.52
C ALA A 210 -3.02 11.81 -5.40
N ASN A 211 -3.00 10.94 -6.41
CA ASN A 211 -4.21 10.56 -7.11
C ASN A 211 -4.98 9.53 -6.29
N ILE A 212 -6.17 9.90 -5.84
CA ILE A 212 -6.94 9.13 -4.87
C ILE A 212 -8.35 8.89 -5.38
N THR A 213 -8.68 7.61 -5.45
CA THR A 213 -10.03 7.09 -5.74
C THR A 213 -10.89 7.00 -4.48
N ASN A 214 -10.33 6.73 -3.30
CA ASN A 214 -11.03 6.79 -2.02
C ASN A 214 -10.09 7.10 -0.81
N PRO A 215 -10.13 8.32 -0.25
CA PRO A 215 -9.24 8.71 0.85
C PRO A 215 -9.51 8.01 2.18
N LYS A 216 -10.66 7.33 2.36
CA LYS A 216 -10.93 6.54 3.57
C LYS A 216 -10.13 5.24 3.60
N GLN A 217 -9.82 4.67 2.44
CA GLN A 217 -9.05 3.43 2.32
C GLN A 217 -7.53 3.66 2.30
N SER A 218 -7.07 4.91 2.07
CA SER A 218 -5.65 5.26 1.94
C SER A 218 -5.11 6.06 3.14
N THR A 219 -5.67 5.86 4.34
CA THR A 219 -5.38 6.69 5.54
C THR A 219 -3.88 6.79 5.84
N PHE A 220 -3.16 5.67 5.93
CA PHE A 220 -1.74 5.67 6.29
C PHE A 220 -0.88 6.19 5.15
N GLN A 221 -1.13 5.71 3.94
CA GLN A 221 -0.44 6.08 2.72
C GLN A 221 -0.49 7.60 2.48
N LEU A 222 -1.68 8.18 2.59
CA LEU A 222 -1.88 9.62 2.43
C LEU A 222 -1.13 10.43 3.48
N ALA A 223 -1.21 10.03 4.76
CA ALA A 223 -0.47 10.71 5.82
C ALA A 223 1.04 10.61 5.66
N MET A 224 1.56 9.44 5.24
CA MET A 224 2.98 9.24 4.95
C MET A 224 3.47 10.19 3.85
N MET A 225 2.74 10.24 2.72
CA MET A 225 3.09 11.10 1.60
C MET A 225 3.11 12.58 2.01
N MET A 226 2.05 13.05 2.69
CA MET A 226 1.96 14.46 3.08
C MET A 226 3.01 14.85 4.13
N ASN A 227 3.36 13.93 5.04
CA ASN A 227 4.43 14.19 6.00
C ASN A 227 5.83 14.19 5.37
N LEU A 228 6.09 13.34 4.37
CA LEU A 228 7.33 13.40 3.58
C LEU A 228 7.42 14.67 2.73
N ALA A 229 6.30 15.10 2.15
CA ALA A 229 6.20 16.34 1.39
C ALA A 229 6.40 17.58 2.30
N TRP A 230 6.07 17.47 3.57
CA TRP A 230 6.37 18.53 4.54
C TRP A 230 7.83 18.48 4.99
N ASN A 231 8.33 17.30 5.36
CA ASN A 231 9.66 17.10 5.94
C ASN A 231 10.30 15.80 5.43
N LYS A 232 11.45 15.93 4.73
CA LYS A 232 12.21 14.78 4.19
C LYS A 232 12.59 13.72 5.24
N ASN A 233 12.67 14.10 6.52
CA ASN A 233 13.05 13.22 7.61
C ASN A 233 11.85 12.57 8.32
N ALA A 234 10.60 12.83 7.87
CA ALA A 234 9.39 12.35 8.55
C ALA A 234 9.36 10.81 8.72
N LEU A 235 9.96 10.08 7.78
CA LEU A 235 10.05 8.62 7.81
C LEU A 235 11.50 8.13 7.89
N LYS A 236 12.42 8.92 8.47
CA LYS A 236 13.84 8.55 8.62
C LYS A 236 14.01 7.19 9.34
N ALA A 237 13.12 6.85 10.26
CA ALA A 237 13.13 5.58 11.00
C ALA A 237 12.41 4.42 10.25
N GLY A 238 11.96 4.64 9.01
CA GLY A 238 11.25 3.67 8.18
C GLY A 238 9.72 3.73 8.30
N CYS A 239 9.03 3.19 7.28
CA CYS A 239 7.56 3.16 7.20
C CYS A 239 6.91 2.35 8.32
N LYS A 240 7.48 1.19 8.71
CA LYS A 240 7.00 0.36 9.82
C LYS A 240 6.97 1.16 11.14
N THR A 241 8.07 1.82 11.48
CA THR A 241 8.16 2.65 12.70
C THR A 241 7.17 3.80 12.66
N TYR A 242 6.99 4.42 11.49
CA TYR A 242 6.00 5.49 11.31
C TYR A 242 4.56 4.99 11.58
N ILE A 243 4.18 3.83 11.03
CA ILE A 243 2.85 3.24 11.26
C ILE A 243 2.68 2.85 12.72
N GLN A 244 3.69 2.23 13.34
CA GLN A 244 3.68 1.91 14.78
C GLN A 244 3.43 3.15 15.64
N ASN A 245 4.14 4.25 15.36
CA ASN A 245 3.97 5.51 16.10
C ASN A 245 2.58 6.12 15.87
N THR A 246 2.05 6.00 14.66
CA THR A 246 0.71 6.47 14.31
C THR A 246 -0.36 5.68 15.06
N LEU A 247 -0.24 4.35 15.10
CA LEU A 247 -1.12 3.47 15.88
C LEU A 247 -1.04 3.78 17.38
N ASN A 248 0.16 4.05 17.90
CA ASN A 248 0.34 4.45 19.29
C ASN A 248 -0.35 5.78 19.60
N ALA A 249 -0.33 6.73 18.67
CA ALA A 249 -1.03 8.01 18.81
C ALA A 249 -2.56 7.84 18.76
N PHE A 250 -3.07 6.84 18.03
CA PHE A 250 -4.50 6.59 17.88
C PHE A 250 -5.10 5.84 19.08
N PHE A 251 -4.41 4.80 19.56
CA PHE A 251 -4.96 3.84 20.51
C PHE A 251 -4.16 3.70 21.81
N GLY A 252 -3.08 4.48 21.96
CA GLY A 252 -2.12 4.34 23.07
C GLY A 252 -1.03 3.31 22.78
N ALA A 253 0.11 3.42 23.46
CA ALA A 253 1.31 2.64 23.14
C ALA A 253 1.16 1.13 23.31
N ILE A 254 0.38 0.67 24.30
CA ILE A 254 0.17 -0.77 24.55
C ILE A 254 -0.69 -1.37 23.43
N THR A 255 -1.84 -0.77 23.17
CA THR A 255 -2.76 -1.22 22.13
C THR A 255 -2.16 -1.07 20.74
N GLY A 256 -1.50 0.06 20.45
CA GLY A 256 -0.83 0.29 19.17
C GLY A 256 0.23 -0.77 18.86
N LYS A 257 1.00 -1.22 19.86
CA LYS A 257 1.95 -2.35 19.70
C LYS A 257 1.25 -3.67 19.43
N LYS A 258 0.07 -3.93 20.00
CA LYS A 258 -0.74 -5.14 19.71
C LYS A 258 -1.36 -5.10 18.31
N ILE A 259 -1.70 -3.91 17.80
CA ILE A 259 -2.30 -3.72 16.47
C ILE A 259 -1.26 -3.86 15.35
N MET A 260 -0.02 -3.40 15.57
CA MET A 260 1.00 -3.38 14.50
C MET A 260 1.19 -4.76 13.81
N PRO A 261 1.30 -5.89 14.52
CA PRO A 261 1.37 -7.21 13.87
C PRO A 261 0.16 -7.55 12.98
N LEU A 262 -1.04 -7.05 13.32
CA LEU A 262 -2.22 -7.21 12.46
C LEU A 262 -2.06 -6.45 11.15
N MET A 263 -1.53 -5.21 11.23
CA MET A 263 -1.27 -4.40 10.04
C MET A 263 -0.14 -4.99 9.18
N GLU A 264 0.90 -5.57 9.80
CA GLU A 264 1.96 -6.28 9.04
C GLU A 264 1.38 -7.45 8.24
N GLU A 265 0.56 -8.29 8.87
CA GLU A 265 -0.05 -9.42 8.17
C GLU A 265 -1.09 -8.97 7.15
N TYR A 266 -1.90 -7.95 7.45
CA TYR A 266 -2.82 -7.35 6.50
C TYR A 266 -2.10 -6.90 5.22
N TYR A 267 -1.05 -6.08 5.34
CA TYR A 267 -0.31 -5.60 4.17
C TYR A 267 0.42 -6.72 3.43
N ARG A 268 0.86 -7.77 4.14
CA ARG A 268 1.47 -8.93 3.51
C ARG A 268 0.45 -9.72 2.70
N LEU A 269 -0.73 -10.01 3.27
CA LEU A 269 -1.80 -10.75 2.58
C LEU A 269 -2.34 -9.98 1.38
N THR A 270 -2.50 -8.65 1.48
CA THR A 270 -2.90 -7.84 0.33
C THR A 270 -1.79 -7.60 -0.69
N SER A 271 -0.52 -7.83 -0.33
CA SER A 271 0.59 -7.88 -1.29
C SER A 271 0.65 -9.20 -2.05
N ILE A 272 0.10 -10.30 -1.50
CA ILE A 272 -0.05 -11.57 -2.23
C ILE A 272 -1.05 -11.37 -3.37
N ARG A 273 -2.26 -10.92 -3.04
CA ARG A 273 -3.24 -10.50 -4.03
C ARG A 273 -4.13 -9.44 -3.42
N HIS A 274 -4.10 -8.25 -4.01
CA HIS A 274 -4.91 -7.14 -3.51
C HIS A 274 -6.41 -7.44 -3.70
N SER A 275 -7.26 -6.98 -2.78
CA SER A 275 -8.71 -7.26 -2.84
C SER A 275 -9.36 -6.79 -4.14
N ALA A 276 -8.86 -5.69 -4.72
CA ALA A 276 -9.32 -5.18 -6.02
C ALA A 276 -9.01 -6.13 -7.20
N TYR A 277 -7.97 -6.96 -7.10
CA TYR A 277 -7.56 -7.91 -8.14
C TYR A 277 -7.97 -9.36 -7.83
N MET A 278 -8.60 -9.58 -6.68
CA MET A 278 -9.15 -10.88 -6.29
C MET A 278 -10.36 -11.26 -7.16
N ALA A 279 -11.10 -10.27 -7.68
CA ALA A 279 -12.34 -10.42 -8.44
C ALA A 279 -12.16 -10.51 -9.98
N MET A 280 -10.92 -10.43 -10.49
CA MET A 280 -10.57 -10.21 -11.92
C MET A 280 -10.08 -11.52 -12.59
N PRO A 281 -10.05 -11.61 -13.94
CA PRO A 281 -10.44 -12.83 -14.65
C PRO A 281 -9.57 -14.07 -14.35
N TYR A 282 -10.26 -15.21 -14.43
CA TYR A 282 -9.78 -16.58 -14.21
C TYR A 282 -8.81 -17.03 -15.32
N GLY A 283 -7.78 -17.80 -14.96
CA GLY A 283 -6.69 -18.23 -15.85
C GLY A 283 -5.35 -18.35 -15.10
N ASP A 284 -4.25 -17.85 -15.69
CA ASP A 284 -2.86 -17.95 -15.19
C ASP A 284 -2.58 -17.33 -13.80
N THR A 285 -3.60 -16.77 -13.16
CA THR A 285 -3.52 -16.17 -11.81
C THR A 285 -4.43 -16.88 -10.81
N GLU A 286 -4.99 -18.05 -11.13
CA GLU A 286 -5.75 -18.82 -10.16
C GLU A 286 -4.87 -19.38 -9.04
N PHE A 287 -5.50 -19.68 -7.92
CA PHE A 287 -4.90 -20.47 -6.86
C PHE A 287 -5.16 -21.97 -7.10
N HIS A 288 -4.33 -22.85 -6.55
CA HIS A 288 -4.30 -24.29 -6.83
C HIS A 288 -4.53 -25.13 -5.55
N SER A 289 -5.76 -25.63 -5.36
CA SER A 289 -6.14 -26.39 -4.15
C SER A 289 -5.43 -27.73 -3.99
N GLY A 290 -4.91 -28.30 -5.08
CA GLY A 290 -4.09 -29.51 -5.05
C GLY A 290 -2.71 -29.31 -4.43
N GLU A 291 -2.19 -28.08 -4.47
CA GLU A 291 -0.79 -27.83 -4.12
C GLU A 291 -0.59 -27.36 -2.68
N PHE A 292 0.53 -27.83 -2.12
CA PHE A 292 1.01 -27.49 -0.80
C PHE A 292 0.01 -27.73 0.34
N GLY A 293 -0.98 -28.61 0.16
CA GLY A 293 -2.06 -28.85 1.13
C GLY A 293 -3.11 -27.73 1.13
N ASN A 294 -3.58 -27.40 -0.07
CA ASN A 294 -4.60 -26.42 -0.41
C ASN A 294 -4.20 -24.96 -0.12
N GLU A 295 -3.57 -24.31 -1.11
CA GLU A 295 -3.10 -22.94 -0.96
C GLU A 295 -4.23 -21.91 -0.74
N LEU A 296 -5.43 -22.16 -1.29
CA LEU A 296 -6.60 -21.31 -1.08
C LEU A 296 -6.97 -21.31 0.39
N GLU A 297 -7.19 -22.50 0.94
CA GLU A 297 -7.58 -22.69 2.34
C GLU A 297 -6.52 -22.19 3.30
N ARG A 298 -5.24 -22.29 2.94
CA ARG A 298 -4.14 -21.68 3.71
C ARG A 298 -4.20 -20.15 3.74
N LEU A 299 -4.46 -19.52 2.60
CA LEU A 299 -4.58 -18.06 2.54
C LEU A 299 -5.79 -17.60 3.37
N LEU A 300 -6.93 -18.29 3.22
CA LEU A 300 -8.16 -17.99 3.95
C LEU A 300 -8.00 -18.22 5.46
N TYR A 301 -7.31 -19.28 5.87
CA TYR A 301 -6.99 -19.54 7.27
C TYR A 301 -6.16 -18.43 7.90
N ARG A 302 -5.19 -17.86 7.16
CA ARG A 302 -4.42 -16.69 7.63
C ARG A 302 -5.33 -15.48 7.85
N TYR A 303 -6.31 -15.26 6.98
CA TYR A 303 -7.33 -14.23 7.18
C TYR A 303 -8.25 -14.53 8.37
N ASP A 304 -8.62 -15.78 8.63
CA ASP A 304 -9.42 -16.17 9.80
C ASP A 304 -8.70 -15.88 11.12
N LEU A 305 -7.41 -16.26 11.20
CA LEU A 305 -6.56 -15.91 12.34
C LEU A 305 -6.44 -14.39 12.53
N LEU A 306 -6.32 -13.65 11.42
CA LEU A 306 -6.23 -12.19 11.44
C LEU A 306 -7.54 -11.54 11.92
N LYS A 307 -8.70 -11.99 11.42
CA LYS A 307 -10.03 -11.56 11.88
C LYS A 307 -10.21 -11.83 13.38
N ALA A 308 -9.91 -13.05 13.83
CA ALA A 308 -10.08 -13.44 15.24
C ALA A 308 -9.22 -12.59 16.19
N LYS A 309 -7.95 -12.34 15.83
CA LYS A 309 -7.05 -11.45 16.60
C LYS A 309 -7.55 -10.00 16.60
N THR A 310 -8.08 -9.53 15.49
CA THR A 310 -8.65 -8.18 15.37
C THR A 310 -9.84 -7.99 16.31
N GLU A 311 -10.77 -8.95 16.35
CA GLU A 311 -11.93 -8.91 17.26
C GLU A 311 -11.52 -9.03 18.73
N SER A 312 -10.49 -9.82 19.02
CA SER A 312 -9.93 -9.92 20.38
C SER A 312 -9.44 -8.55 20.88
N ILE A 313 -8.73 -7.80 20.04
CA ILE A 313 -8.30 -6.43 20.38
C ILE A 313 -9.51 -5.50 20.53
N GLU A 314 -10.46 -5.53 19.59
CA GLU A 314 -11.67 -4.69 19.62
C GLU A 314 -12.47 -4.85 20.91
N ARG A 315 -12.61 -6.09 21.41
CA ARG A 315 -13.29 -6.40 22.68
C ARG A 315 -12.64 -5.75 23.90
N MET A 316 -11.33 -5.49 23.84
CA MET A 316 -10.58 -4.83 24.91
C MET A 316 -10.63 -3.29 24.82
N LEU A 317 -11.15 -2.73 23.73
CA LEU A 317 -11.16 -1.28 23.53
C LEU A 317 -12.29 -0.60 24.29
N PRO A 318 -12.03 0.59 24.87
CA PRO A 318 -13.07 1.49 25.33
C PRO A 318 -14.09 1.79 24.22
N GLN A 319 -15.36 1.92 24.57
CA GLN A 319 -16.45 2.12 23.59
C GLN A 319 -16.22 3.33 22.68
N ASN A 320 -15.60 4.40 23.19
CA ASN A 320 -15.30 5.60 22.43
C ASN A 320 -14.16 5.42 21.41
N GLN A 321 -13.36 4.35 21.49
CA GLN A 321 -12.28 4.05 20.52
C GLN A 321 -12.71 3.07 19.42
N LYS A 322 -13.84 2.36 19.59
CA LYS A 322 -14.26 1.29 18.68
C LYS A 322 -14.54 1.75 17.26
N ASP A 323 -15.14 2.93 17.07
CA ASP A 323 -15.40 3.43 15.71
C ASP A 323 -14.09 3.67 14.96
N GLY A 324 -13.15 4.41 15.55
CA GLY A 324 -11.88 4.66 14.86
C GLY A 324 -11.01 3.42 14.68
N PHE A 325 -11.10 2.45 15.60
CA PHE A 325 -10.51 1.12 15.38
C PHE A 325 -11.18 0.38 14.24
N PHE A 326 -12.52 0.43 14.17
CA PHE A 326 -13.27 -0.16 13.09
C PHE A 326 -12.83 0.41 11.74
N GLU A 327 -12.76 1.74 11.63
CA GLU A 327 -12.44 2.42 10.38
C GLU A 327 -11.00 2.19 9.90
N VAL A 328 -10.02 2.20 10.81
CA VAL A 328 -8.58 2.17 10.46
C VAL A 328 -7.99 0.75 10.45
N VAL A 329 -8.55 -0.17 11.22
CA VAL A 329 -7.99 -1.52 11.43
C VAL A 329 -8.98 -2.60 10.99
N LYS A 330 -10.16 -2.66 11.60
CA LYS A 330 -11.08 -3.78 11.38
C LYS A 330 -11.64 -3.81 9.96
N TYR A 331 -12.14 -2.69 9.47
CA TYR A 331 -12.77 -2.59 8.16
C TYR A 331 -11.83 -3.03 7.03
N PRO A 332 -10.60 -2.49 6.86
CA PRO A 332 -9.72 -2.93 5.78
C PRO A 332 -9.35 -4.42 5.87
N ILE A 333 -9.13 -4.94 7.10
CA ILE A 333 -8.84 -6.37 7.32
C ILE A 333 -10.03 -7.23 6.91
N PHE A 334 -11.23 -6.90 7.39
CA PHE A 334 -12.44 -7.70 7.14
C PHE A 334 -12.90 -7.59 5.69
N LEU A 335 -12.75 -6.42 5.06
CA LEU A 335 -13.01 -6.24 3.63
C LEU A 335 -12.13 -7.19 2.82
N ALA A 336 -10.80 -7.15 3.02
CA ALA A 336 -9.88 -8.00 2.28
C ALA A 336 -10.14 -9.50 2.55
N ALA A 337 -10.40 -9.87 3.80
CA ALA A 337 -10.69 -11.25 4.18
C ALA A 337 -11.99 -11.77 3.53
N LEU A 338 -13.08 -11.00 3.57
CA LEU A 338 -14.37 -11.41 3.01
C LEU A 338 -14.36 -11.42 1.49
N VAL A 339 -13.60 -10.52 0.84
CA VAL A 339 -13.41 -10.57 -0.61
C VAL A 339 -12.59 -11.79 -1.01
N ALA A 340 -11.50 -12.10 -0.30
CA ALA A 340 -10.74 -13.33 -0.53
C ALA A 340 -11.60 -14.58 -0.36
N GLU A 341 -12.33 -14.69 0.76
CA GLU A 341 -13.23 -15.82 1.03
C GLU A 341 -14.35 -15.92 -0.01
N LYS A 342 -14.93 -14.80 -0.45
CA LYS A 342 -15.93 -14.79 -1.51
C LYS A 342 -15.39 -15.37 -2.82
N GLU A 343 -14.23 -14.90 -3.28
CA GLU A 343 -13.74 -15.23 -4.61
C GLU A 343 -13.04 -16.59 -4.67
N LEU A 344 -12.26 -16.94 -3.64
CA LEU A 344 -11.53 -18.22 -3.61
C LEU A 344 -12.47 -19.41 -3.41
N GLU A 345 -13.50 -19.29 -2.57
CA GLU A 345 -14.51 -20.33 -2.42
C GLU A 345 -15.39 -20.48 -3.67
N ALA A 346 -15.60 -19.39 -4.40
CA ALA A 346 -16.26 -19.46 -5.70
C ALA A 346 -15.36 -20.14 -6.75
N GLN A 347 -14.05 -19.94 -6.68
CA GLN A 347 -13.07 -20.64 -7.50
C GLN A 347 -13.07 -22.13 -7.18
N GLU A 348 -12.96 -22.50 -5.91
CA GLU A 348 -12.98 -23.88 -5.44
C GLU A 348 -14.26 -24.60 -5.89
N ALA A 349 -15.43 -23.95 -5.73
CA ALA A 349 -16.70 -24.49 -6.22
C ALA A 349 -16.69 -24.79 -7.73
N ARG A 350 -16.05 -23.94 -8.54
CA ARG A 350 -15.90 -24.16 -10.00
C ARG A 350 -14.90 -25.24 -10.35
N HIS A 351 -13.84 -25.38 -9.58
CA HIS A 351 -12.84 -26.43 -9.79
C HIS A 351 -13.38 -27.82 -9.42
N ILE A 352 -14.18 -27.92 -8.35
CA ILE A 352 -14.82 -29.17 -7.95
C ILE A 352 -15.97 -29.54 -8.91
N ALA A 353 -16.83 -28.57 -9.25
CA ALA A 353 -18.05 -28.85 -9.98
C ALA A 353 -17.79 -29.31 -11.43
N ARG A 354 -18.12 -30.58 -11.70
CA ARG A 354 -18.17 -31.07 -13.09
C ARG A 354 -19.24 -30.32 -13.90
N PRO A 355 -18.98 -30.01 -15.19
CA PRO A 355 -19.94 -29.29 -16.04
C PRO A 355 -21.34 -29.89 -16.01
N GLY A 356 -22.34 -29.08 -15.65
CA GLY A 356 -23.76 -29.49 -15.55
C GLY A 356 -24.12 -30.35 -14.34
N LEU A 357 -23.18 -30.66 -13.45
CA LEU A 357 -23.39 -31.56 -12.29
C LEU A 357 -23.37 -30.87 -10.93
N PHE A 358 -23.22 -29.54 -10.88
CA PHE A 358 -23.18 -28.76 -9.62
C PHE A 358 -24.26 -29.16 -8.61
N ASN A 359 -25.51 -29.33 -9.06
CA ASN A 359 -26.63 -29.66 -8.15
C ASN A 359 -26.45 -31.03 -7.43
N LYS A 360 -25.62 -31.92 -7.98
CA LYS A 360 -25.32 -33.26 -7.46
C LYS A 360 -23.98 -33.34 -6.73
N ASP A 361 -23.26 -32.22 -6.61
CA ASP A 361 -21.93 -32.17 -6.03
C ASP A 361 -21.98 -31.44 -4.69
N ASP A 362 -22.01 -32.20 -3.59
CA ASP A 362 -22.20 -31.63 -2.25
C ASP A 362 -21.02 -30.76 -1.81
N GLU A 363 -19.80 -31.12 -2.21
CA GLU A 363 -18.58 -30.37 -1.89
C GLU A 363 -18.54 -29.04 -2.64
N ALA A 364 -18.85 -29.03 -3.94
CA ALA A 364 -18.94 -27.80 -4.71
C ALA A 364 -20.05 -26.88 -4.18
N LYS A 365 -21.19 -27.44 -3.74
CA LYS A 365 -22.28 -26.67 -3.12
C LYS A 365 -21.87 -26.11 -1.76
N ALA A 366 -21.08 -26.84 -0.97
CA ALA A 366 -20.56 -26.37 0.31
C ALA A 366 -19.65 -25.15 0.13
N ALA A 367 -18.66 -25.22 -0.76
CA ALA A 367 -17.78 -24.09 -1.10
C ALA A 367 -18.58 -22.87 -1.63
N ALA A 368 -19.52 -23.11 -2.56
CA ALA A 368 -20.39 -22.05 -3.08
C ALA A 368 -21.25 -21.39 -1.97
N ALA A 369 -21.69 -22.17 -0.98
CA ALA A 369 -22.43 -21.65 0.17
C ALA A 369 -21.56 -20.75 1.07
N VAL A 370 -20.29 -21.10 1.29
CA VAL A 370 -19.32 -20.26 2.02
C VAL A 370 -19.10 -18.94 1.27
N SER A 371 -18.89 -19.00 -0.06
CA SER A 371 -18.74 -17.81 -0.91
C SER A 371 -19.93 -16.84 -0.81
N ILE A 372 -21.17 -17.34 -0.93
CA ILE A 372 -22.38 -16.50 -0.87
C ILE A 372 -22.57 -15.88 0.53
N ASP A 373 -22.22 -16.61 1.59
CA ASP A 373 -22.26 -16.09 2.95
C ASP A 373 -21.21 -15.00 3.19
N ALA A 374 -19.99 -15.18 2.69
CA ALA A 374 -18.94 -14.16 2.71
C ALA A 374 -19.40 -12.88 1.98
N TYR A 375 -20.03 -13.01 0.81
CA TYR A 375 -20.64 -11.88 0.10
C TYR A 375 -21.75 -11.20 0.92
N SER A 376 -22.58 -11.98 1.62
CA SER A 376 -23.63 -11.45 2.48
C SER A 376 -23.06 -10.70 3.70
N LYS A 377 -22.01 -11.23 4.33
CA LYS A 377 -21.26 -10.56 5.41
C LYS A 377 -20.56 -9.29 4.92
N LEU A 378 -20.01 -9.30 3.70
CA LEU A 378 -19.39 -8.12 3.10
C LEU A 378 -20.41 -6.98 2.92
N LYS A 379 -21.61 -7.29 2.41
CA LYS A 379 -22.72 -6.32 2.34
C LYS A 379 -23.09 -5.77 3.72
N GLN A 380 -23.11 -6.63 4.75
CA GLN A 380 -23.40 -6.20 6.13
C GLN A 380 -22.30 -5.30 6.69
N LEU A 381 -21.02 -5.61 6.44
CA LEU A 381 -19.87 -4.80 6.84
C LEU A 381 -19.97 -3.38 6.25
N ASN A 382 -20.23 -3.28 4.94
CA ASN A 382 -20.39 -1.99 4.27
C ASN A 382 -21.63 -1.24 4.75
N ALA A 383 -22.75 -1.95 4.97
CA ALA A 383 -23.97 -1.35 5.51
C ALA A 383 -23.78 -0.85 6.96
N TYR A 384 -22.96 -1.52 7.77
CA TYR A 384 -22.59 -1.06 9.10
C TYR A 384 -21.76 0.22 9.01
N TYR A 385 -20.69 0.26 8.20
CA TYR A 385 -19.87 1.46 8.02
C TYR A 385 -20.69 2.65 7.50
N SER A 386 -21.61 2.41 6.57
CA SER A 386 -22.50 3.46 6.07
C SER A 386 -23.48 4.02 7.11
N ARG A 387 -23.65 3.38 8.28
CA ARG A 387 -24.56 3.84 9.35
C ARG A 387 -23.82 4.49 10.54
N ILE A 388 -22.57 4.12 10.82
CA ILE A 388 -21.86 4.68 11.98
C ILE A 388 -21.80 6.21 11.92
N ARG A 389 -21.83 6.83 13.11
CA ARG A 389 -21.86 8.29 13.28
C ARG A 389 -22.98 8.97 12.47
N ASN A 390 -24.18 8.40 12.53
CA ASN A 390 -25.37 8.88 11.81
C ASN A 390 -25.13 9.00 10.30
N GLY A 391 -24.46 8.00 9.73
CA GLY A 391 -24.14 7.93 8.31
C GLY A 391 -23.14 8.96 7.83
N LYS A 392 -22.21 9.38 8.70
CA LYS A 392 -21.13 10.33 8.37
C LYS A 392 -20.38 9.91 7.12
N TRP A 393 -20.13 8.62 6.93
CA TRP A 393 -19.28 8.08 5.87
C TRP A 393 -20.03 7.42 4.71
N LYS A 394 -21.38 7.45 4.70
CA LYS A 394 -22.20 6.72 3.72
C LYS A 394 -21.84 6.97 2.26
N ASP A 395 -21.39 8.17 1.93
CA ASP A 395 -21.04 8.54 0.55
C ASP A 395 -19.63 8.09 0.15
N PHE A 396 -18.76 7.76 1.11
CA PHE A 396 -17.39 7.31 0.87
C PHE A 396 -17.26 5.80 0.72
N ILE A 397 -18.27 5.03 1.15
CA ILE A 397 -18.25 3.57 1.05
C ILE A 397 -18.86 3.19 -0.28
N LEU A 398 -18.04 2.63 -1.17
CA LEU A 398 -18.51 2.13 -2.45
C LEU A 398 -19.29 0.83 -2.21
N THR A 399 -20.56 0.81 -2.63
CA THR A 399 -21.43 -0.35 -2.50
C THR A 399 -21.69 -1.06 -3.83
N ASN A 400 -20.99 -0.65 -4.88
CA ASN A 400 -21.14 -1.07 -6.27
C ASN A 400 -19.77 -1.20 -6.98
N GLY A 401 -18.66 -1.24 -6.22
CA GLY A 401 -17.32 -1.47 -6.75
C GLY A 401 -17.14 -2.90 -7.28
N ALA A 402 -15.98 -3.18 -7.88
CA ALA A 402 -15.64 -4.51 -8.41
C ALA A 402 -15.72 -5.59 -7.32
N GLU A 403 -15.25 -5.27 -6.11
CA GLU A 403 -15.31 -6.12 -4.92
C GLU A 403 -16.74 -6.44 -4.45
N MET A 404 -17.72 -5.65 -4.89
CA MET A 404 -19.15 -5.82 -4.57
C MET A 404 -19.93 -6.56 -5.66
N GLN A 405 -19.27 -7.07 -6.70
CA GLN A 405 -19.91 -7.99 -7.65
C GLN A 405 -20.23 -9.32 -6.97
N ALA A 406 -21.38 -9.91 -7.33
CA ALA A 406 -21.77 -11.22 -6.82
C ALA A 406 -20.73 -12.28 -7.24
N PRO A 407 -20.44 -13.28 -6.37
CA PRO A 407 -19.51 -14.34 -6.72
C PRO A 407 -20.01 -15.13 -7.93
N GLN A 408 -19.08 -15.53 -8.80
CA GLN A 408 -19.37 -16.36 -9.96
C GLN A 408 -19.27 -17.84 -9.58
N ILE A 409 -20.41 -18.49 -9.32
CA ILE A 409 -20.49 -19.90 -8.93
C ILE A 409 -21.07 -20.77 -10.07
N PRO A 410 -20.88 -22.11 -10.06
CA PRO A 410 -21.28 -23.00 -11.16
C PRO A 410 -22.80 -23.17 -11.36
N GLY A 411 -23.61 -22.71 -10.41
CA GLY A 411 -25.06 -22.86 -10.44
C GLY A 411 -25.75 -21.92 -9.44
N THR A 412 -26.92 -22.30 -8.95
CA THR A 412 -27.69 -21.50 -7.99
C THR A 412 -27.91 -22.29 -6.71
N LEU A 413 -27.92 -21.59 -5.57
CA LEU A 413 -28.22 -22.17 -4.26
C LEU A 413 -29.39 -21.44 -3.59
N PRO A 414 -30.43 -22.16 -3.15
CA PRO A 414 -31.50 -21.56 -2.35
C PRO A 414 -30.97 -21.01 -1.02
N ALA A 415 -31.51 -19.88 -0.56
CA ALA A 415 -31.07 -19.26 0.69
C ALA A 415 -31.19 -20.17 1.92
N ALA A 416 -32.17 -21.08 1.92
CA ALA A 416 -32.40 -22.05 2.99
C ALA A 416 -31.26 -23.10 3.09
N ASP A 417 -30.63 -23.45 1.96
CA ASP A 417 -29.60 -24.48 1.92
C ASP A 417 -28.23 -23.98 2.36
N ILE A 418 -27.95 -22.67 2.18
CA ILE A 418 -26.66 -22.06 2.50
C ILE A 418 -26.23 -22.36 3.93
N LYS A 419 -27.14 -22.23 4.91
CA LYS A 419 -26.80 -22.43 6.33
C LYS A 419 -26.39 -23.88 6.61
N ARG A 420 -27.06 -24.84 5.98
CA ARG A 420 -26.78 -26.27 6.14
C ARG A 420 -25.46 -26.63 5.45
N LEU A 421 -25.34 -26.31 4.16
CA LEU A 421 -24.20 -26.69 3.32
C LEU A 421 -22.86 -26.14 3.84
N LYS A 422 -22.87 -24.96 4.47
CA LYS A 422 -21.66 -24.40 5.10
C LYS A 422 -21.10 -25.22 6.26
N LEU A 423 -21.91 -26.04 6.92
CA LEU A 423 -21.45 -26.90 8.00
C LEU A 423 -20.66 -28.10 7.46
N ASP A 424 -20.88 -28.45 6.20
CA ASP A 424 -20.21 -29.55 5.51
C ASP A 424 -19.01 -29.06 4.69
N ALA A 425 -18.70 -27.75 4.72
CA ALA A 425 -17.55 -27.17 4.03
C ALA A 425 -16.24 -27.46 4.79
N PHE A 426 -15.11 -27.31 4.09
CA PHE A 426 -13.77 -27.53 4.63
C PHE A 426 -13.55 -26.75 5.95
N ASP A 427 -13.27 -27.45 7.04
CA ASP A 427 -13.01 -26.82 8.33
C ASP A 427 -11.53 -26.46 8.43
N ARG A 428 -11.19 -25.22 8.07
CA ARG A 428 -9.82 -24.71 8.14
C ARG A 428 -9.16 -24.83 9.52
N SER A 429 -9.91 -25.00 10.61
CA SER A 429 -9.35 -25.16 11.95
C SER A 429 -8.93 -26.60 12.25
N ASN A 430 -9.58 -27.58 11.63
CA ASN A 430 -9.41 -29.00 11.93
C ASN A 430 -8.78 -29.78 10.77
N ASP A 431 -9.16 -29.45 9.52
CA ASP A 431 -8.79 -30.20 8.32
C ASP A 431 -7.47 -29.68 7.71
N LEU A 432 -7.13 -28.41 7.96
CA LEU A 432 -5.92 -27.80 7.40
C LEU A 432 -4.67 -28.39 8.05
N LYS A 433 -3.96 -29.23 7.28
CA LYS A 433 -2.65 -29.76 7.70
C LYS A 433 -1.59 -28.67 7.70
N PRO A 434 -0.54 -28.73 8.55
CA PRO A 434 0.60 -27.82 8.45
C PRO A 434 1.17 -27.79 7.03
N LEU A 435 1.79 -26.66 6.63
CA LEU A 435 2.53 -26.61 5.38
C LEU A 435 3.65 -27.64 5.48
N SER A 436 3.59 -28.69 4.66
CA SER A 436 4.71 -29.59 4.51
C SER A 436 5.76 -28.84 3.69
N VAL A 437 6.63 -28.08 4.36
CA VAL A 437 7.80 -27.43 3.74
C VAL A 437 8.83 -28.49 3.27
N VAL A 438 8.51 -29.76 3.45
CA VAL A 438 9.36 -30.92 3.21
C VAL A 438 8.61 -31.88 2.28
N THR A 439 8.19 -31.38 1.13
CA THR A 439 8.25 -32.26 -0.04
C THR A 439 9.71 -32.14 -0.47
N GLY A 440 10.52 -33.20 -0.38
CA GLY A 440 11.96 -33.17 -0.72
C GLY A 440 12.26 -32.87 -2.20
N ASP A 441 11.30 -32.27 -2.91
CA ASP A 441 11.29 -31.87 -4.30
C ASP A 441 11.12 -30.34 -4.49
N ILE A 442 10.98 -29.56 -3.41
CA ILE A 442 10.86 -28.09 -3.53
C ILE A 442 11.61 -27.36 -2.43
N ILE A 443 12.24 -26.25 -2.79
CA ILE A 443 13.01 -25.41 -1.89
C ILE A 443 12.60 -23.96 -2.16
N ALA A 444 11.90 -23.33 -1.22
CA ALA A 444 11.52 -21.92 -1.31
C ALA A 444 12.16 -21.12 -0.18
N LYS A 445 12.69 -19.92 -0.51
CA LYS A 445 13.24 -18.99 0.50
C LYS A 445 12.75 -17.58 0.26
N ASN A 446 12.64 -16.81 1.34
CA ASN A 446 12.49 -15.37 1.24
C ASN A 446 13.83 -14.73 0.89
N ALA A 447 13.81 -13.64 0.11
CA ALA A 447 15.03 -12.94 -0.27
C ALA A 447 15.78 -12.37 0.93
N TYR A 448 15.11 -12.08 2.04
CA TYR A 448 15.77 -11.57 3.24
C TYR A 448 16.51 -12.63 4.07
N GLU A 449 16.44 -13.91 3.67
CA GLU A 449 17.04 -15.06 4.36
C GLU A 449 18.37 -15.49 3.71
N TRP A 450 19.15 -14.52 3.23
CA TRP A 450 20.45 -14.78 2.63
C TRP A 450 21.46 -15.33 3.64
N SER A 451 22.33 -16.24 3.21
CA SER A 451 23.50 -16.70 3.99
C SER A 451 24.61 -15.64 3.99
N LYS A 452 24.82 -14.99 2.83
CA LYS A 452 25.86 -13.99 2.63
C LYS A 452 25.36 -12.88 1.71
N ALA A 453 25.78 -11.65 1.97
CA ALA A 453 25.51 -10.50 1.11
C ALA A 453 26.82 -9.79 0.75
N THR A 454 26.91 -9.32 -0.49
CA THR A 454 28.03 -8.51 -0.98
C THR A 454 27.49 -7.17 -1.46
N GLU A 455 27.88 -6.09 -0.79
CA GLU A 455 27.47 -4.73 -1.16
C GLU A 455 27.96 -4.34 -2.56
N SER A 456 27.33 -3.32 -3.17
CA SER A 456 27.76 -2.80 -4.48
C SER A 456 29.20 -2.26 -4.42
N PRO A 457 29.95 -2.25 -5.55
CA PRO A 457 31.30 -1.68 -5.59
C PRO A 457 31.36 -0.24 -5.07
N LEU A 458 30.34 0.57 -5.37
CA LEU A 458 30.25 1.96 -4.91
C LEU A 458 30.04 2.07 -3.39
N ALA A 459 29.20 1.21 -2.82
CA ALA A 459 28.97 1.17 -1.38
C ALA A 459 30.21 0.66 -0.62
N GLN A 460 30.91 -0.34 -1.15
CA GLN A 460 32.16 -0.86 -0.61
C GLN A 460 33.28 0.18 -0.64
N ALA A 461 33.35 0.97 -1.72
CA ALA A 461 34.29 2.08 -1.85
C ALA A 461 33.92 3.31 -0.99
N GLY A 462 32.83 3.28 -0.23
CA GLY A 462 32.40 4.38 0.63
C GLY A 462 31.94 5.63 -0.11
N VAL A 463 31.51 5.49 -1.37
CA VAL A 463 31.03 6.63 -2.17
C VAL A 463 29.81 7.26 -1.50
N ARG A 464 29.88 8.57 -1.25
CA ARG A 464 28.80 9.30 -0.59
C ARG A 464 27.51 9.21 -1.41
N GLY A 465 26.45 8.71 -0.78
CA GLY A 465 25.14 8.56 -1.43
C GLY A 465 24.97 7.24 -2.19
N ALA A 466 25.96 6.36 -2.21
CA ALA A 466 25.80 5.01 -2.73
C ALA A 466 24.70 4.27 -1.93
N GLU A 467 23.74 3.71 -2.65
CA GLU A 467 22.74 2.84 -2.04
C GLU A 467 23.38 1.55 -1.53
N LYS A 468 22.85 1.03 -0.43
CA LYS A 468 23.24 -0.24 0.18
C LYS A 468 22.12 -1.27 0.05
N ILE A 469 22.46 -2.54 0.22
CA ILE A 469 21.46 -3.60 0.37
C ILE A 469 20.56 -3.25 1.55
N THR A 470 19.25 -3.24 1.32
CA THR A 470 18.28 -2.83 2.34
C THR A 470 17.02 -3.69 2.30
N VAL A 471 16.63 -4.20 3.47
CA VAL A 471 15.33 -4.85 3.66
C VAL A 471 14.24 -3.80 3.77
N ARG A 472 13.17 -3.96 3.00
CA ARG A 472 12.03 -3.06 2.91
C ARG A 472 10.83 -3.70 3.61
N PRO A 473 10.55 -3.35 4.88
CA PRO A 473 9.41 -3.91 5.59
C PRO A 473 8.09 -3.45 4.95
N LEU A 474 7.04 -4.25 5.12
CA LEU A 474 5.70 -4.00 4.57
C LEU A 474 5.71 -3.95 3.03
N LEU A 475 6.48 -4.82 2.39
CA LEU A 475 6.58 -4.93 0.93
C LEU A 475 6.75 -6.39 0.49
N GLY A 476 6.00 -6.81 -0.54
CA GLY A 476 6.07 -8.14 -1.13
C GLY A 476 5.28 -9.20 -0.37
N HIS A 477 5.19 -10.39 -0.96
CA HIS A 477 4.57 -11.59 -0.38
C HIS A 477 5.29 -12.02 0.90
N SER A 478 6.60 -11.78 0.96
CA SER A 478 7.44 -11.99 2.15
C SER A 478 7.16 -10.97 3.27
N GLY A 479 6.59 -9.81 2.92
CA GLY A 479 6.44 -8.64 3.79
C GLY A 479 7.76 -7.91 4.08
N LYS A 480 8.87 -8.34 3.47
CA LYS A 480 10.24 -7.86 3.69
C LYS A 480 11.09 -7.99 2.42
N ALA A 481 10.63 -7.49 1.28
CA ALA A 481 11.42 -7.50 0.04
C ALA A 481 12.79 -6.81 0.22
N VAL A 482 13.78 -7.20 -0.57
CA VAL A 482 15.16 -6.71 -0.47
C VAL A 482 15.48 -5.85 -1.68
N LYS A 483 15.84 -4.58 -1.45
CA LYS A 483 16.35 -3.69 -2.50
C LYS A 483 17.84 -3.96 -2.69
N LEU A 484 18.23 -4.32 -3.92
CA LEU A 484 19.61 -4.55 -4.31
C LEU A 484 20.09 -3.39 -5.21
N PRO A 485 21.11 -2.62 -4.80
CA PRO A 485 21.80 -1.68 -5.68
C PRO A 485 22.56 -2.41 -6.79
N LYS A 486 22.79 -1.76 -7.92
CA LYS A 486 23.57 -2.32 -9.02
C LYS A 486 24.93 -2.85 -8.55
N GLY A 487 25.24 -4.10 -8.91
CA GLY A 487 26.48 -4.80 -8.58
C GLY A 487 26.47 -5.50 -7.21
N ALA A 488 25.47 -5.27 -6.36
CA ALA A 488 25.30 -5.99 -5.11
C ALA A 488 24.78 -7.42 -5.35
N SER A 489 25.07 -8.35 -4.45
CA SER A 489 24.61 -9.74 -4.54
C SER A 489 24.18 -10.35 -3.20
N LEU A 490 23.28 -11.33 -3.29
CA LEU A 490 22.82 -12.17 -2.19
C LEU A 490 23.14 -13.63 -2.53
N SER A 491 23.66 -14.38 -1.57
CA SER A 491 23.98 -15.80 -1.69
C SER A 491 23.22 -16.60 -0.64
N TYR A 492 22.72 -17.77 -1.03
CA TYR A 492 21.90 -18.64 -0.18
C TYR A 492 22.42 -20.06 -0.28
N ASP A 493 22.66 -20.67 0.88
CA ASP A 493 22.97 -22.08 0.95
C ASP A 493 21.66 -22.88 1.07
N PHE A 494 21.57 -23.97 0.33
CA PHE A 494 20.45 -24.90 0.37
C PHE A 494 20.92 -26.33 0.16
N TYR A 495 20.05 -27.27 0.50
CA TYR A 495 20.32 -28.69 0.37
C TYR A 495 19.22 -29.34 -0.47
N CYS A 496 19.60 -30.13 -1.46
CA CYS A 496 18.71 -30.90 -2.30
C CYS A 496 18.76 -32.38 -1.92
N ASP A 497 17.62 -32.96 -1.54
CA ASP A 497 17.51 -34.41 -1.31
C ASP A 497 17.53 -35.21 -2.62
N LYS A 498 17.13 -34.59 -3.73
CA LYS A 498 17.01 -35.21 -5.06
C LYS A 498 18.08 -34.71 -6.02
N SER A 499 18.45 -35.58 -6.96
CA SER A 499 19.18 -35.20 -8.18
C SER A 499 18.20 -35.14 -9.34
N GLY A 500 18.36 -34.19 -10.26
CA GLY A 500 17.55 -34.12 -11.47
C GLY A 500 17.35 -32.70 -11.99
N ASP A 501 16.46 -32.61 -12.97
CA ASP A 501 16.01 -31.33 -13.52
C ASP A 501 15.07 -30.62 -12.57
N ALA A 502 15.28 -29.33 -12.40
CA ALA A 502 14.48 -28.46 -11.57
C ALA A 502 14.24 -27.11 -12.26
N ARG A 503 13.09 -26.52 -11.99
CA ARG A 503 12.76 -25.16 -12.38
C ARG A 503 13.16 -24.22 -11.25
N PHE A 504 14.11 -23.33 -11.50
CA PHE A 504 14.40 -22.21 -10.62
C PHE A 504 13.53 -21.03 -11.02
N THR A 505 12.82 -20.43 -10.06
CA THR A 505 12.00 -19.23 -10.26
C THR A 505 12.38 -18.16 -9.24
N ILE A 506 12.69 -16.96 -9.74
CA ILE A 506 12.89 -15.76 -8.91
C ILE A 506 11.66 -14.87 -8.96
N ALA A 507 11.28 -14.34 -7.80
CA ALA A 507 10.19 -13.39 -7.65
C ALA A 507 10.73 -12.00 -7.23
N ALA A 508 10.30 -10.97 -7.95
CA ALA A 508 10.66 -9.59 -7.70
C ALA A 508 9.41 -8.72 -7.50
N ILE A 509 9.56 -7.57 -6.85
CA ILE A 509 8.50 -6.56 -6.81
C ILE A 509 8.31 -6.00 -8.23
N PRO A 510 7.09 -6.00 -8.79
CA PRO A 510 6.83 -5.52 -10.14
C PRO A 510 7.31 -4.08 -10.35
N CYS A 511 7.75 -3.75 -11.56
CA CYS A 511 8.14 -2.38 -11.88
C CYS A 511 6.93 -1.52 -12.22
N PHE A 512 6.66 -0.51 -11.39
CA PHE A 512 5.56 0.44 -11.59
C PHE A 512 6.00 1.73 -12.30
N LEU A 513 7.26 1.80 -12.72
CA LEU A 513 7.92 3.00 -13.25
C LEU A 513 8.17 2.85 -14.75
N ASN A 514 7.46 3.64 -15.56
CA ASN A 514 7.66 3.63 -17.01
C ASN A 514 9.09 4.08 -17.41
N ALA A 515 9.67 5.04 -16.67
CA ALA A 515 10.99 5.59 -16.99
C ALA A 515 12.17 4.64 -16.71
N VAL A 516 12.00 3.62 -15.86
CA VAL A 516 13.02 2.60 -15.62
C VAL A 516 13.16 1.77 -16.90
N LYS A 517 14.37 1.62 -17.44
CA LYS A 517 14.57 0.87 -18.69
C LYS A 517 14.66 -0.63 -18.43
N ASP A 518 15.63 -1.02 -17.62
CA ASP A 518 15.97 -2.42 -17.34
C ASP A 518 15.98 -2.69 -15.84
N MET A 519 15.66 -3.94 -15.49
CA MET A 519 15.79 -4.47 -14.14
C MET A 519 16.33 -5.89 -14.24
N ARG A 520 17.62 -6.04 -14.52
CA ARG A 520 18.23 -7.36 -14.70
C ARG A 520 18.95 -7.84 -13.46
N VAL A 521 18.89 -9.14 -13.25
CA VAL A 521 19.73 -9.87 -12.30
C VAL A 521 20.44 -11.01 -13.01
N SER A 522 21.62 -11.37 -12.52
CA SER A 522 22.26 -12.64 -12.87
C SER A 522 22.07 -13.62 -11.72
N VAL A 523 21.59 -14.82 -12.01
CA VAL A 523 21.46 -15.93 -11.07
C VAL A 523 22.48 -17.00 -11.44
N SER A 524 23.35 -17.38 -10.50
CA SER A 524 24.30 -18.48 -10.67
C SER A 524 24.10 -19.47 -9.55
N ILE A 525 24.03 -20.76 -9.89
CA ILE A 525 23.96 -21.86 -8.92
C ILE A 525 25.32 -22.57 -8.95
N ASP A 526 25.93 -22.68 -7.78
CA ASP A 526 27.29 -23.16 -7.53
C ASP A 526 28.34 -22.39 -8.35
N ARG A 527 28.98 -23.07 -9.30
CA ARG A 527 29.93 -22.49 -10.27
C ARG A 527 29.39 -22.55 -11.70
N GLY A 528 28.09 -22.77 -11.85
CA GLY A 528 27.43 -22.79 -13.15
C GLY A 528 27.40 -21.40 -13.80
N GLU A 529 27.29 -21.40 -15.13
CA GLU A 529 27.17 -20.18 -15.93
C GLU A 529 25.97 -19.34 -15.46
N PRO A 530 26.15 -18.02 -15.18
CA PRO A 530 25.06 -17.19 -14.72
C PRO A 530 23.96 -17.01 -15.76
N VAL A 531 22.71 -17.21 -15.36
CA VAL A 531 21.52 -16.91 -16.17
C VAL A 531 21.07 -15.48 -15.88
N ILE A 532 20.88 -14.67 -16.93
CA ILE A 532 20.38 -13.30 -16.80
C ILE A 532 18.85 -13.30 -16.88
N CYS A 533 18.20 -12.80 -15.83
CA CYS A 533 16.75 -12.63 -15.78
C CYS A 533 16.40 -11.14 -15.93
N GLN A 534 15.60 -10.80 -16.94
CA GLN A 534 14.96 -9.48 -17.09
C GLN A 534 13.68 -9.47 -16.24
N LEU A 535 13.65 -8.68 -15.17
CA LEU A 535 12.55 -8.60 -14.21
C LEU A 535 11.53 -7.51 -14.54
N LYS A 536 11.80 -6.64 -15.51
CA LYS A 536 10.86 -5.58 -15.91
C LYS A 536 10.16 -5.98 -17.19
N GLU A 537 8.83 -6.05 -17.11
CA GLU A 537 7.95 -6.14 -18.26
C GLU A 537 7.76 -4.81 -18.98
N VAL A 538 7.35 -4.89 -20.24
CA VAL A 538 6.94 -3.72 -21.02
C VAL A 538 5.72 -3.10 -20.35
N TYR A 539 5.79 -1.80 -20.07
CA TYR A 539 4.73 -1.07 -19.39
C TYR A 539 3.39 -1.22 -20.14
N ASN A 540 2.32 -1.51 -19.40
CA ASN A 540 0.97 -1.76 -19.91
C ASN A 540 0.83 -2.97 -20.86
N SER A 541 1.81 -3.87 -20.92
CA SER A 541 1.65 -5.18 -21.55
C SER A 541 0.76 -6.11 -20.70
N LYS A 542 0.29 -7.21 -21.31
CA LYS A 542 -0.48 -8.25 -20.61
C LYS A 542 0.30 -8.82 -19.42
N ASP A 543 1.58 -9.14 -19.63
CA ASP A 543 2.45 -9.72 -18.61
C ASP A 543 2.71 -8.73 -17.46
N TRP A 544 2.91 -7.46 -17.79
CA TRP A 544 3.01 -6.41 -16.77
C TRP A 544 1.73 -6.30 -15.92
N GLN A 545 0.54 -6.35 -16.54
CA GLN A 545 -0.72 -6.31 -15.80
C GLN A 545 -0.87 -7.53 -14.89
N PHE A 546 -0.47 -8.72 -15.34
CA PHE A 546 -0.49 -9.93 -14.50
C PHE A 546 0.48 -9.84 -13.33
N ASP A 547 1.70 -9.36 -13.55
CA ASP A 547 2.67 -9.14 -12.47
C ASP A 547 2.12 -8.20 -11.40
N LEU A 548 1.44 -7.11 -11.81
CA LEU A 548 0.78 -6.19 -10.90
C LEU A 548 -0.32 -6.87 -10.09
N TRP A 549 -1.21 -7.60 -10.75
CA TRP A 549 -2.33 -8.27 -10.09
C TRP A 549 -1.87 -9.36 -9.13
N ARG A 550 -0.77 -10.04 -9.47
CA ARG A 550 -0.09 -11.04 -8.64
C ARG A 550 0.81 -10.44 -7.56
N GLY A 551 1.13 -9.16 -7.64
CA GLY A 551 2.03 -8.50 -6.72
C GLY A 551 3.49 -8.97 -6.79
N GLN A 552 3.86 -9.75 -7.82
CA GLN A 552 5.20 -10.28 -8.07
C GLN A 552 5.43 -10.44 -9.57
N THR A 553 6.64 -10.09 -10.03
CA THR A 553 7.17 -10.51 -11.32
C THR A 553 7.93 -11.81 -11.15
N LEU A 554 7.61 -12.83 -11.96
CA LEU A 554 8.26 -14.13 -11.92
C LEU A 554 9.15 -14.35 -13.15
N LYS A 555 10.37 -14.86 -12.93
CA LYS A 555 11.26 -15.32 -14.00
C LYS A 555 11.81 -16.69 -13.68
N SER A 556 11.70 -17.60 -14.64
CA SER A 556 12.08 -19.01 -14.45
C SER A 556 13.11 -19.46 -15.49
N PHE A 557 13.94 -20.42 -15.10
CA PHE A 557 14.81 -21.18 -16.00
C PHE A 557 15.01 -22.58 -15.42
N TYR A 558 15.46 -23.51 -16.28
CA TYR A 558 15.71 -24.90 -15.89
C TYR A 558 17.18 -25.11 -15.56
N VAL A 559 17.43 -25.94 -14.56
CA VAL A 559 18.76 -26.35 -14.11
C VAL A 559 18.75 -27.82 -13.73
N THR A 560 19.83 -28.54 -14.00
CA THR A 560 20.03 -29.91 -13.52
C THR A 560 21.00 -29.87 -12.34
N LEU A 561 20.58 -30.37 -11.18
CA LEU A 561 21.39 -30.37 -9.97
C LEU A 561 21.54 -31.79 -9.41
N PRO A 562 22.75 -32.19 -8.95
CA PRO A 562 22.87 -33.39 -8.15
C PRO A 562 22.23 -33.19 -6.76
N GLY A 563 22.04 -34.26 -6.01
CA GLY A 563 21.67 -34.17 -4.60
C GLY A 563 22.87 -33.72 -3.77
N GLY A 564 22.61 -32.93 -2.72
CA GLY A 564 23.64 -32.40 -1.84
C GLY A 564 23.49 -30.91 -1.54
N SER A 565 24.57 -30.31 -1.05
CA SER A 565 24.61 -28.88 -0.71
C SER A 565 24.95 -28.04 -1.94
N HIS A 566 24.19 -26.96 -2.11
CA HIS A 566 24.33 -26.00 -3.19
C HIS A 566 24.33 -24.57 -2.68
N ASN A 567 24.83 -23.66 -3.50
CA ASN A 567 24.73 -22.23 -3.27
C ASN A 567 24.08 -21.54 -4.47
N VAL A 568 23.08 -20.70 -4.26
CA VAL A 568 22.59 -19.80 -5.30
C VAL A 568 23.02 -18.37 -5.00
N THR A 569 23.58 -17.69 -5.99
CA THR A 569 23.96 -16.28 -5.92
C THR A 569 23.14 -15.46 -6.91
N ILE A 570 22.43 -14.46 -6.40
CA ILE A 570 21.62 -13.50 -7.17
C ILE A 570 22.32 -12.15 -7.10
N LYS A 571 22.73 -11.60 -8.25
CA LYS A 571 23.42 -10.32 -8.36
C LYS A 571 22.64 -9.33 -9.22
N ALA A 572 22.45 -8.11 -8.72
CA ALA A 572 21.81 -7.05 -9.49
C ALA A 572 22.76 -6.51 -10.57
N LEU A 573 22.28 -6.45 -11.81
CA LEU A 573 23.02 -5.88 -12.95
C LEU A 573 22.60 -4.44 -13.25
N ASP A 574 21.38 -4.08 -12.86
CA ASP A 574 20.81 -2.74 -12.97
C ASP A 574 20.33 -2.23 -11.60
N ASP A 575 19.96 -0.95 -11.53
CA ASP A 575 19.35 -0.36 -10.34
C ASP A 575 17.85 -0.71 -10.25
N ASN A 576 17.19 -0.30 -9.16
CA ASN A 576 15.76 -0.52 -8.90
C ASN A 576 15.35 -2.00 -8.74
N VAL A 577 16.31 -2.93 -8.66
CA VAL A 577 16.05 -4.35 -8.38
C VAL A 577 15.55 -4.52 -6.95
N MET A 578 14.37 -5.14 -6.79
CA MET A 578 13.77 -5.50 -5.51
C MET A 578 13.34 -6.96 -5.55
N ILE A 579 14.10 -7.84 -4.90
CA ILE A 579 13.82 -9.28 -4.88
C ILE A 579 12.98 -9.61 -3.64
N ASP A 580 11.98 -10.46 -3.80
CA ASP A 580 11.06 -10.83 -2.73
C ASP A 580 11.27 -12.27 -2.25
N GLN A 581 11.27 -13.23 -3.17
CA GLN A 581 11.39 -14.66 -2.88
C GLN A 581 12.05 -15.39 -4.05
N TRP A 582 12.47 -16.63 -3.83
CA TRP A 582 12.84 -17.55 -4.91
C TRP A 582 12.46 -18.99 -4.53
N VAL A 583 12.31 -19.83 -5.55
CA VAL A 583 11.97 -21.24 -5.39
C VAL A 583 12.72 -22.09 -6.41
N LEU A 584 13.14 -23.28 -5.99
CA LEU A 584 13.67 -24.34 -6.83
C LEU A 584 12.70 -25.53 -6.71
N ASP A 585 12.14 -25.97 -7.83
CA ASP A 585 11.11 -27.01 -7.87
C ASP A 585 11.50 -28.13 -8.84
N TYR A 586 11.61 -29.36 -8.33
CA TYR A 586 11.89 -30.55 -9.12
C TYR A 586 10.63 -31.07 -9.84
N ASP A 587 9.45 -30.54 -9.51
CA ASP A 587 8.23 -30.72 -10.27
C ASP A 587 8.04 -29.53 -11.22
N VAL A 588 8.62 -29.66 -12.42
CA VAL A 588 8.76 -28.55 -13.38
C VAL A 588 7.43 -28.01 -13.90
N ASP A 589 6.39 -28.84 -13.87
CA ASP A 589 5.03 -28.54 -14.36
C ASP A 589 4.09 -28.12 -13.22
N ARG A 590 4.54 -28.15 -11.96
CA ARG A 590 3.73 -27.75 -10.81
C ARG A 590 3.26 -26.31 -10.96
N GLU A 591 1.96 -26.10 -10.81
CA GLU A 591 1.35 -24.78 -10.82
C GLU A 591 0.94 -24.36 -9.40
N TYR A 592 1.27 -23.13 -9.03
CA TYR A 592 0.90 -22.56 -7.73
C TYR A 592 0.83 -21.05 -7.81
N TYR A 593 0.06 -20.44 -6.91
CA TYR A 593 0.04 -19.00 -6.74
C TYR A 593 1.12 -18.53 -5.76
N VAL A 594 1.25 -19.20 -4.60
CA VAL A 594 2.11 -18.75 -3.50
C VAL A 594 3.32 -19.66 -3.33
N PHE A 595 4.52 -19.08 -3.25
CA PHE A 595 5.72 -19.86 -2.94
C PHE A 595 5.60 -20.44 -1.52
N PRO A 596 5.87 -21.74 -1.31
CA PRO A 596 5.67 -22.42 -0.03
C PRO A 596 6.83 -22.15 0.95
N VAL A 597 7.12 -20.88 1.21
CA VAL A 597 8.14 -20.49 2.20
C VAL A 597 7.68 -20.85 3.62
N ALA A 598 8.58 -21.46 4.40
CA ALA A 598 8.36 -21.61 5.85
C ALA A 598 8.25 -20.22 6.50
N LYS A 599 7.36 -20.09 7.50
CA LYS A 599 7.29 -18.89 8.35
C LYS A 599 8.02 -19.10 9.65
#